data_AF-A0A924K400-F1
#
_entry.id   AF-A0A924K400-F1
#
_cell.length_a   1.000
_cell.length_b   1.000
_cell.length_c   1.000
_cell.angle_alpha   90.00
_cell.angle_beta   90.00
_cell.angle_gamma   90.00
#
_symmetry.space_group_name_H-M   'P 1'
#
loop_
_entity.id
_entity.type
_entity.pdbx_description
1 polymer ?
#
loop_
_entity_poly.entity_id
_entity_poly.type
_entity_poly.pdbx_seq_one_letter_code
_entity_poly.pdbx_strand_id
1 'polypeptide(L)'
;MAIRAIIAFAGSLLAAMAVAMAIALPAAAQIAVSVVNVSESTPEINLSALLDLSTLPAGTSVNPDALWGAPAAPPHAESQDTLALEADLMLAGRATLRAGRSKSIYFVQVPSSRIDSVQLWTRVVGGAWHSAEAGDTVPLSRWPFYGQFPAFAIPMDERDVEMIIVLRNDGAMRVPVLLRAEKDYQEGRLRQSNLTGFVLGMGLMTFVVCLMSAASLRTRAGWLLLVFSAWLVLTMICLTGYAPIWLLPDWPALTDRSKSFTAVVLAGLTVWTVGELLDRLESTRMLRRAGPAAAAIALVYATVQATLLPTTWRGNSIIVVAGIAFALTVGMCVVSQRNGARHVGWVAGAVIAIACAAMIGWLRLPLQSGLDWAAAVSSLMLFAAVLSMRHAQFAHARYGRDVMGRAAINANRDPLTAMLSYSGLEQAHAEALLSEAAGQGNAAVMLFLLPGLERTGAEHGFVLTERALVRFAALLQERLGQEWSIGRLSKTRFGAICTRERTPEKLVELATLVLSRSSRQSELPGAITDFDLRIVCRVRGLQGMSFAELWRQADGVARSLEGGKRIAMI
;
A
#
# COMPACT_ATOMS: atom_id res chain seq x y z
N MET A 1 37.60 28.90 6.49
CA MET A 1 36.75 30.09 6.27
C MET A 1 35.33 29.96 6.84
N ALA A 2 34.66 28.79 6.77
CA ALA A 2 33.30 28.60 7.27
C ALA A 2 33.10 28.84 8.79
N ILE A 3 34.10 28.54 9.63
CA ILE A 3 33.99 28.69 11.10
C ILE A 3 34.07 30.16 11.55
N ARG A 4 34.78 31.03 10.81
CA ARG A 4 34.84 32.47 11.12
C ARG A 4 33.53 33.21 10.77
N ALA A 5 32.77 32.71 9.79
CA ALA A 5 31.46 33.27 9.43
C ALA A 5 30.38 32.96 10.48
N ILE A 6 30.46 31.81 11.15
CA ILE A 6 29.50 31.41 12.20
C ILE A 6 29.72 32.23 13.49
N ILE A 7 30.97 32.53 13.84
CA ILE A 7 31.30 33.32 15.04
C ILE A 7 30.94 34.80 14.85
N ALA A 8 31.11 35.36 13.64
CA ALA A 8 30.71 36.73 13.33
C ALA A 8 29.17 36.90 13.35
N PHE A 9 28.42 35.90 12.90
CA PHE A 9 26.95 35.91 12.91
C PHE A 9 26.37 35.79 14.33
N ALA A 10 27.00 34.99 15.20
CA ALA A 10 26.62 34.87 16.61
C ALA A 10 26.89 36.16 17.41
N GLY A 11 27.98 36.88 17.10
CA GLY A 11 28.32 38.16 17.72
C GLY A 11 27.35 39.29 17.36
N SER A 12 26.90 39.35 16.10
CA SER A 12 25.90 40.35 15.67
C SER A 12 24.50 40.11 16.27
N LEU A 13 24.14 38.84 16.53
CA LEU A 13 22.84 38.50 17.12
C LEU A 13 22.76 38.90 18.60
N LEU A 14 23.85 38.73 19.35
CA LEU A 14 23.93 39.10 20.77
C LEU A 14 23.96 40.62 20.99
N ALA A 15 24.59 41.38 20.09
CA ALA A 15 24.57 42.84 20.12
C ALA A 15 23.18 43.42 19.78
N ALA A 16 22.45 42.80 18.84
CA ALA A 16 21.09 43.20 18.51
C ALA A 16 20.09 42.92 19.65
N MET A 17 20.26 41.81 20.38
CA MET A 17 19.46 41.49 21.57
C MET A 17 19.69 42.46 22.73
N ALA A 18 20.94 42.91 22.95
CA ALA A 18 21.26 43.84 24.03
C ALA A 18 20.71 45.26 23.80
N VAL A 19 20.61 45.70 22.53
CA VAL A 19 20.04 47.01 22.18
C VAL A 19 18.50 46.98 22.20
N ALA A 20 17.88 45.84 21.88
CA ALA A 20 16.42 45.67 22.02
C ALA A 20 15.96 45.64 23.48
N MET A 21 16.81 45.21 24.42
CA MET A 21 16.49 45.15 25.86
C MET A 21 16.57 46.50 26.58
N ALA A 22 17.12 47.56 25.94
CA ALA A 22 17.39 48.84 26.59
C ALA A 22 16.34 49.95 26.34
N ILE A 23 15.28 49.70 25.53
CA ILE A 23 14.30 50.74 25.15
C ILE A 23 12.88 50.51 25.71
N ALA A 24 12.58 49.41 26.40
CA ALA A 24 11.24 49.18 26.94
C ALA A 24 11.14 49.49 28.44
N LEU A 25 10.93 50.76 28.80
CA LEU A 25 10.24 51.10 30.05
C LEU A 25 8.73 50.87 29.82
N PRO A 26 8.04 49.99 30.58
CA PRO A 26 6.60 49.90 30.48
C PRO A 26 5.99 51.04 31.30
N ALA A 27 5.32 51.96 30.62
CA ALA A 27 4.30 52.79 31.26
C ALA A 27 3.17 51.86 31.74
N ALA A 28 2.88 51.89 33.03
CA ALA A 28 1.75 51.17 33.61
C ALA A 28 0.44 51.82 33.13
N ALA A 29 -0.04 51.40 31.96
CA ALA A 29 -1.42 51.63 31.56
C ALA A 29 -2.27 50.51 32.18
N GLN A 30 -3.35 50.87 32.87
CA GLN A 30 -4.40 49.92 33.21
C GLN A 30 -5.09 49.49 31.92
N ILE A 31 -4.77 48.28 31.45
CA ILE A 31 -5.28 47.74 30.19
C ILE A 31 -6.65 47.13 30.45
N ALA A 32 -7.67 47.69 29.79
CA ALA A 32 -9.03 47.17 29.77
C ALA A 32 -9.10 45.85 28.99
N VAL A 33 -10.02 44.96 29.38
CA VAL A 33 -10.30 43.69 28.70
C VAL A 33 -10.58 43.93 27.21
N SER A 34 -10.01 43.10 26.34
CA SER A 34 -10.19 43.19 24.88
C SER A 34 -11.66 43.11 24.50
N VAL A 35 -12.15 44.15 23.81
CA VAL A 35 -13.51 44.20 23.25
C VAL A 35 -13.45 43.84 21.77
N VAL A 36 -14.09 42.73 21.40
CA VAL A 36 -14.19 42.26 20.02
C VAL A 36 -15.50 42.75 19.44
N ASN A 37 -15.44 43.61 18.42
CA ASN A 37 -16.62 44.05 17.69
C ASN A 37 -17.05 42.95 16.72
N VAL A 38 -18.19 42.33 16.98
CA VAL A 38 -18.73 41.30 16.10
C VAL A 38 -19.63 41.97 15.05
N SER A 39 -19.39 41.69 13.78
CA SER A 39 -20.22 42.20 12.67
C SER A 39 -20.61 41.03 11.77
N GLU A 40 -21.87 41.01 11.30
CA GLU A 40 -22.37 40.00 10.35
C GLU A 40 -21.58 40.00 9.02
N SER A 41 -20.87 41.08 8.71
CA SER A 41 -20.02 41.17 7.50
C SER A 41 -18.69 40.41 7.61
N THR A 42 -18.30 40.00 8.82
CA THR A 42 -17.03 39.29 9.07
C THR A 42 -17.33 37.79 9.29
N PRO A 43 -17.08 36.92 8.30
CA PRO A 43 -17.51 35.53 8.35
C PRO A 43 -16.78 34.69 9.42
N GLU A 44 -15.54 35.06 9.71
CA GLU A 44 -14.69 34.38 10.68
C GLU A 44 -13.76 35.38 11.37
N ILE A 45 -13.70 35.32 12.70
CA ILE A 45 -12.79 36.12 13.52
C ILE A 45 -11.88 35.16 14.29
N ASN A 46 -10.57 35.31 14.14
CA ASN A 46 -9.60 34.56 14.93
C ASN A 46 -9.49 35.19 16.33
N LEU A 47 -10.13 34.57 17.32
CA LEU A 47 -10.09 35.04 18.71
C LEU A 47 -8.71 34.82 19.34
N SER A 48 -7.89 33.90 18.84
CA SER A 48 -6.55 33.62 19.40
C SER A 48 -5.70 34.88 19.54
N ALA A 49 -5.79 35.79 18.58
CA ALA A 49 -5.04 37.04 18.56
C ALA A 49 -5.70 38.17 19.39
N LEU A 50 -6.96 38.00 19.81
CA LEU A 50 -7.77 39.03 20.46
C LEU A 50 -8.07 38.74 21.93
N LEU A 51 -7.86 37.49 22.37
CA LEU A 51 -8.07 37.08 23.76
C LEU A 51 -6.97 37.65 24.65
N ASP A 52 -7.37 38.17 25.81
CA ASP A 52 -6.44 38.44 26.91
C ASP A 52 -6.15 37.10 27.62
N LEU A 53 -4.90 36.67 27.59
CA LEU A 53 -4.51 35.31 27.97
C LEU A 53 -3.92 35.29 29.38
N SER A 54 -4.34 34.30 30.17
CA SER A 54 -3.79 33.99 31.48
C SER A 54 -3.46 32.50 31.55
N THR A 55 -2.30 32.17 32.12
CA THR A 55 -1.89 30.78 32.34
C THR A 55 -2.16 30.39 33.79
N LEU A 56 -2.69 29.19 33.99
CA LEU A 56 -3.02 28.62 35.29
C LEU A 56 -2.36 27.24 35.42
N PRO A 57 -1.88 26.84 36.61
CA PRO A 57 -1.39 25.49 36.83
C PRO A 57 -2.48 24.44 36.59
N ALA A 58 -2.14 23.32 35.93
CA ALA A 58 -3.05 22.20 35.75
C ALA A 58 -3.52 21.66 37.10
N GLY A 59 -4.83 21.73 37.34
CA GLY A 59 -5.48 21.28 38.58
C GLY A 59 -6.10 22.41 39.42
N THR A 60 -5.85 23.67 39.06
CA THR A 60 -6.51 24.81 39.71
C THR A 60 -8.00 24.80 39.42
N SER A 61 -8.86 24.90 40.44
CA SER A 61 -10.30 25.05 40.24
C SER A 61 -10.58 26.39 39.56
N VAL A 62 -11.22 26.33 38.39
CA VAL A 62 -11.58 27.51 37.59
C VAL A 62 -12.73 28.25 38.29
N ASN A 63 -12.45 29.41 38.87
CA ASN A 63 -13.48 30.34 39.33
C ASN A 63 -13.64 31.46 38.28
N PRO A 64 -14.76 31.52 37.54
CA PRO A 64 -14.93 32.45 36.43
C PRO A 64 -14.92 33.92 36.89
N ASP A 65 -15.42 34.23 38.09
CA ASP A 65 -15.39 35.61 38.61
C ASP A 65 -13.98 36.05 38.99
N ALA A 66 -13.18 35.15 39.55
CA ALA A 66 -11.77 35.43 39.87
C ALA A 66 -10.94 35.62 38.59
N LEU A 67 -11.21 34.84 37.54
CA LEU A 67 -10.54 34.96 36.25
C LEU A 67 -10.94 36.23 35.49
N TRP A 68 -12.22 36.60 35.55
CA TRP A 68 -12.68 37.85 34.95
C TRP A 68 -12.09 39.08 35.65
N GLY A 69 -12.01 39.04 36.99
CA GLY A 69 -11.44 40.13 37.79
C GLY A 69 -9.91 40.22 37.81
N ALA A 70 -9.19 39.24 37.23
CA ALA A 70 -7.73 39.23 37.23
C ALA A 70 -7.16 40.44 36.46
N PRO A 71 -5.97 40.95 36.82
CA PRO A 71 -5.31 41.99 36.04
C PRO A 71 -5.01 41.46 34.62
N ALA A 72 -5.18 42.32 33.60
CA ALA A 72 -4.86 41.98 32.22
C ALA A 72 -3.38 41.61 32.09
N ALA A 73 -3.12 40.51 31.40
CA ALA A 73 -1.76 40.17 31.07
C ALA A 73 -1.21 41.23 30.11
N PRO A 74 0.08 41.56 30.18
CA PRO A 74 0.68 42.44 29.19
C PRO A 74 0.43 41.84 27.79
N PRO A 75 -0.01 42.65 26.81
CA PRO A 75 -0.32 42.16 25.48
C PRO A 75 0.90 41.44 24.91
N HIS A 76 0.71 40.21 24.44
CA HIS A 76 1.78 39.49 23.76
C HIS A 76 2.21 40.29 22.51
N ALA A 77 3.51 40.53 22.39
CA ALA A 77 4.10 41.38 21.35
C ALA A 77 3.94 40.84 19.92
N GLU A 78 3.49 39.60 19.75
CA GLU A 78 3.15 38.98 18.47
C GLU A 78 1.69 38.58 18.46
N SER A 79 0.92 39.00 17.44
CA SER A 79 -0.41 38.47 17.18
C SER A 79 -0.27 36.99 16.83
N GLN A 80 -0.55 36.10 17.77
CA GLN A 80 -0.46 34.67 17.53
C GLN A 80 -1.73 34.19 16.83
N ASP A 81 -1.57 33.66 15.61
CA ASP A 81 -2.66 33.02 14.87
C ASP A 81 -3.19 31.76 15.58
N THR A 82 -2.41 31.20 16.50
CA THR A 82 -2.74 29.99 17.26
C THR A 82 -2.28 30.11 18.70
N LEU A 83 -3.08 29.61 19.64
CA LEU A 83 -2.71 29.53 21.06
C LEU A 83 -1.80 28.34 21.32
N ALA A 84 -0.64 28.57 21.93
CA ALA A 84 0.27 27.52 22.39
C ALA A 84 -0.16 27.01 23.77
N LEU A 85 -0.46 25.71 23.85
CA LEU A 85 -0.74 24.96 25.08
C LEU A 85 0.51 24.20 25.46
N GLU A 86 0.92 24.32 26.71
CA GLU A 86 2.03 23.57 27.30
C GLU A 86 1.49 22.39 28.12
N ALA A 87 2.29 21.32 28.23
CA ALA A 87 1.98 20.23 29.15
C ALA A 87 1.99 20.81 30.58
N ASP A 88 0.93 20.54 31.36
CA ASP A 88 0.74 20.98 32.74
C ASP A 88 0.22 22.42 32.97
N LEU A 89 -0.13 23.15 31.90
CA LEU A 89 -0.79 24.46 32.02
C LEU A 89 -2.20 24.45 31.42
N MET A 90 -3.11 25.16 32.08
CA MET A 90 -4.38 25.58 31.50
C MET A 90 -4.23 26.99 30.97
N LEU A 91 -4.74 27.23 29.77
CA LEU A 91 -4.77 28.56 29.17
C LEU A 91 -6.20 29.10 29.25
N ALA A 92 -6.38 30.20 29.98
CA ALA A 92 -7.64 30.90 30.10
C ALA A 92 -7.58 32.21 29.29
N GLY A 93 -8.36 32.28 28.22
CA GLY A 93 -8.53 33.47 27.40
C GLY A 93 -9.84 34.18 27.74
N ARG A 94 -9.81 35.51 27.85
CA ARG A 94 -11.01 36.32 28.10
C ARG A 94 -11.23 37.38 27.02
N ALA A 95 -12.49 37.62 26.69
CA ALA A 95 -12.90 38.67 25.77
C ALA A 95 -14.32 39.14 26.08
N THR A 96 -14.60 40.40 25.78
CA THR A 96 -15.98 40.91 25.71
C THR A 96 -16.39 40.99 24.26
N LEU A 97 -17.44 40.26 23.90
CA LEU A 97 -18.02 40.29 22.56
C LEU A 97 -19.08 41.38 22.53
N ARG A 98 -18.83 42.43 21.73
CA ARG A 98 -19.77 43.53 21.57
C ARG A 98 -20.91 43.11 20.65
N ALA A 99 -22.13 43.28 21.14
CA ALA A 99 -23.33 42.92 20.41
C ALA A 99 -23.51 43.77 19.14
N GLY A 100 -23.91 43.10 18.05
CA GLY A 100 -24.43 43.76 16.86
C GLY A 100 -25.87 44.26 17.09
N ARG A 101 -26.40 45.07 16.16
CA ARG A 101 -27.79 45.56 16.23
C ARG A 101 -28.85 44.48 15.98
N SER A 102 -28.44 43.26 15.61
CA SER A 102 -29.31 42.13 15.25
C SER A 102 -29.05 40.93 16.15
N LYS A 103 -30.15 40.25 16.53
CA LYS A 103 -30.09 38.97 17.23
C LYS A 103 -29.45 37.93 16.31
N SER A 104 -28.33 37.36 16.73
CA SER A 104 -27.52 36.45 15.93
C SER A 104 -26.86 35.40 16.82
N ILE A 105 -26.62 34.20 16.27
CA ILE A 105 -25.93 33.12 16.98
C ILE A 105 -24.52 33.00 16.39
N TYR A 106 -23.53 33.06 17.27
CA TYR A 106 -22.14 32.82 16.92
C TYR A 106 -21.64 31.52 17.53
N PHE A 107 -20.69 30.87 16.86
CA PHE A 107 -20.07 29.65 17.32
C PHE A 107 -18.60 29.90 17.62
N VAL A 108 -18.18 29.64 18.86
CA VAL A 108 -16.75 29.59 19.23
C VAL A 108 -16.27 28.17 19.00
N GLN A 109 -15.40 27.98 18.01
CA GLN A 109 -14.87 26.68 17.59
C GLN A 109 -13.37 26.58 17.86
N VAL A 110 -12.97 25.42 18.36
CA VAL A 110 -11.58 25.02 18.55
C VAL A 110 -11.31 23.84 17.63
N PRO A 111 -10.73 24.05 16.43
CA PRO A 111 -10.65 23.04 15.38
C PRO A 111 -9.49 22.04 15.61
N SER A 112 -9.54 21.35 16.73
CA SER A 112 -8.65 20.23 17.05
C SER A 112 -9.46 19.10 17.66
N SER A 113 -9.40 17.93 17.05
CA SER A 113 -10.02 16.71 17.59
C SER A 113 -9.18 16.04 18.68
N ARG A 114 -8.01 16.60 18.99
CA ARG A 114 -7.01 16.06 19.92
C ARG A 114 -6.90 16.86 21.22
N ILE A 115 -7.73 17.88 21.40
CA ILE A 115 -7.72 18.66 22.62
C ILE A 115 -8.46 17.92 23.73
N ASP A 116 -7.83 17.85 24.90
CA ASP A 116 -8.37 17.10 26.03
C ASP A 116 -9.70 17.67 26.52
N SER A 117 -9.72 18.96 26.85
CA SER A 117 -10.93 19.65 27.28
C SER A 117 -10.88 21.14 26.96
N VAL A 118 -12.00 21.65 26.46
CA VAL A 118 -12.32 23.06 26.26
C VAL A 118 -13.55 23.36 27.10
N GLN A 119 -13.43 24.33 28.00
CA GLN A 119 -14.55 24.82 28.79
C GLN A 119 -14.83 26.27 28.39
N LEU A 120 -16.06 26.56 27.98
CA LEU A 120 -16.51 27.91 27.70
C LEU A 120 -17.43 28.37 28.83
N TRP A 121 -17.13 29.52 29.40
CA TRP A 121 -17.99 30.26 30.30
C TRP A 121 -18.51 31.50 29.60
N THR A 122 -19.82 31.71 29.62
CA THR A 122 -20.46 32.90 29.06
C THR A 122 -21.42 33.54 30.06
N ARG A 123 -21.49 34.86 30.04
CA ARG A 123 -22.58 35.61 30.69
C ARG A 123 -22.92 36.85 29.89
N VAL A 124 -24.18 37.23 29.92
CA VAL A 124 -24.55 38.61 29.57
C VAL A 124 -23.97 39.53 30.64
N VAL A 125 -23.50 40.73 30.27
CA VAL A 125 -22.94 41.70 31.24
C VAL A 125 -23.87 41.86 32.45
N GLY A 126 -23.34 41.57 33.65
CA GLY A 126 -24.08 41.62 34.92
C GLY A 126 -24.96 40.40 35.25
N GLY A 127 -24.97 39.36 34.41
CA GLY A 127 -25.72 38.12 34.61
C GLY A 127 -24.92 36.98 35.28
N ALA A 128 -25.55 35.82 35.40
CA ALA A 128 -24.91 34.60 35.90
C ALA A 128 -24.08 33.89 34.81
N TRP A 129 -22.98 33.27 35.21
CA TRP A 129 -22.13 32.46 34.35
C TRP A 129 -22.79 31.14 33.95
N HIS A 130 -22.74 30.82 32.66
CA HIS A 130 -23.14 29.54 32.09
C HIS A 130 -21.90 28.82 31.57
N SER A 131 -21.73 27.56 31.93
CA SER A 131 -20.58 26.75 31.51
C SER A 131 -20.99 25.68 30.52
N ALA A 132 -20.15 25.43 29.55
CA ALA A 132 -20.25 24.27 28.67
C ALA A 132 -18.86 23.68 28.40
N GLU A 133 -18.76 22.37 28.22
CA GLU A 133 -17.48 21.66 28.09
C GLU A 133 -17.50 20.68 26.92
N ALA A 134 -16.41 20.58 26.18
CA ALA A 134 -16.22 19.61 25.10
C ALA A 134 -14.73 19.29 24.91
N GLY A 135 -14.40 18.11 24.41
CA GLY A 135 -13.01 17.64 24.24
C GLY A 135 -12.94 16.11 24.24
N ASP A 136 -11.79 15.54 23.90
CA ASP A 136 -11.67 14.07 23.78
C ASP A 136 -11.67 13.33 25.14
N THR A 137 -11.38 14.04 26.24
CA THR A 137 -11.52 13.53 27.62
C THR A 137 -12.93 13.74 28.19
N VAL A 138 -13.80 14.44 27.46
CA VAL A 138 -15.17 14.75 27.87
C VAL A 138 -16.15 13.81 27.15
N PRO A 139 -17.03 13.09 27.88
CA PRO A 139 -18.05 12.25 27.26
C PRO A 139 -18.92 13.06 26.29
N LEU A 140 -19.24 12.48 25.14
CA LEU A 140 -19.98 13.15 24.08
C LEU A 140 -21.39 13.59 24.53
N SER A 141 -21.99 12.88 25.49
CA SER A 141 -23.27 13.23 26.12
C SER A 141 -23.26 14.55 26.91
N ARG A 142 -22.07 15.05 27.29
CA ARG A 142 -21.90 16.37 27.94
C ARG A 142 -21.60 17.49 26.95
N TRP A 143 -21.32 17.17 25.69
CA TRP A 143 -21.02 18.18 24.70
C TRP A 143 -22.27 19.02 24.38
N PRO A 144 -22.12 20.33 24.14
CA PRO A 144 -23.25 21.18 23.74
C PRO A 144 -23.89 20.74 22.42
N PHE A 145 -23.07 20.21 21.51
CA PHE A 145 -23.53 19.61 20.26
C PHE A 145 -22.57 18.51 19.79
N TYR A 146 -23.08 17.63 18.93
CA TYR A 146 -22.29 16.59 18.29
C TYR A 146 -21.50 17.12 17.08
N GLY A 147 -20.18 16.98 17.09
CA GLY A 147 -19.31 17.41 16.00
C GLY A 147 -17.89 16.84 16.09
N GLN A 148 -17.12 16.98 15.00
CA GLN A 148 -15.72 16.53 14.93
C GLN A 148 -14.80 17.34 15.87
N PHE A 149 -15.14 18.62 16.08
CA PHE A 149 -14.36 19.57 16.84
C PHE A 149 -15.22 20.19 17.96
N PRO A 150 -14.64 20.51 19.13
CA PRO A 150 -15.31 21.31 20.14
C PRO A 150 -15.77 22.65 19.55
N ALA A 151 -17.05 22.99 19.72
CA ALA A 151 -17.50 24.37 19.61
C ALA A 151 -18.65 24.61 20.57
N PHE A 152 -19.08 25.87 20.65
CA PHE A 152 -20.08 26.33 21.59
C PHE A 152 -20.91 27.44 20.96
N ALA A 153 -22.24 27.40 21.13
CA ALA A 153 -23.13 28.44 20.65
C ALA A 153 -23.20 29.58 21.67
N ILE A 154 -23.01 30.82 21.20
CA ILE A 154 -23.16 32.04 21.97
C ILE A 154 -24.31 32.83 21.35
N PRO A 155 -25.50 32.86 21.99
CA PRO A 155 -26.57 33.72 21.54
C PRO A 155 -26.20 35.18 21.83
N MET A 156 -26.10 36.00 20.79
CA MET A 156 -25.93 37.45 20.89
C MET A 156 -27.28 38.13 20.71
N ASP A 157 -27.72 38.84 21.74
CA ASP A 157 -28.83 39.79 21.69
C ASP A 157 -28.26 41.22 21.59
N GLU A 158 -29.04 42.27 21.90
CA GLU A 158 -28.57 43.67 21.91
C GLU A 158 -27.57 44.01 23.04
N ARG A 159 -27.25 43.04 23.90
CA ARG A 159 -26.36 43.23 25.07
C ARG A 159 -25.04 42.52 24.85
N ASP A 160 -23.97 43.18 25.27
CA ASP A 160 -22.63 42.62 25.25
C ASP A 160 -22.55 41.33 26.07
N VAL A 161 -21.71 40.40 25.61
CA VAL A 161 -21.50 39.09 26.24
C VAL A 161 -20.05 38.98 26.66
N GLU A 162 -19.85 38.63 27.93
CA GLU A 162 -18.54 38.34 28.50
C GLU A 162 -18.26 36.84 28.33
N MET A 163 -17.08 36.49 27.81
CA MET A 163 -16.67 35.11 27.59
C MET A 163 -15.30 34.80 28.17
N ILE A 164 -15.19 33.61 28.77
CA ILE A 164 -13.93 33.01 29.20
C ILE A 164 -13.83 31.63 28.56
N ILE A 165 -12.76 31.40 27.79
CA ILE A 165 -12.43 30.09 27.24
C ILE A 165 -11.24 29.51 27.99
N VAL A 166 -11.40 28.32 28.55
CA VAL A 166 -10.34 27.58 29.23
C VAL A 166 -9.97 26.36 28.39
N LEU A 167 -8.72 26.30 27.99
CA LEU A 167 -8.15 25.23 27.19
C LEU A 167 -7.19 24.41 28.06
N ARG A 168 -7.33 23.09 28.03
CA ARG A 168 -6.42 22.16 28.71
C ARG A 168 -6.01 21.06 27.76
N ASN A 169 -4.73 20.72 27.79
CA ASN A 169 -4.16 19.60 27.06
C ASN A 169 -2.92 19.07 27.77
N ASP A 170 -2.81 17.75 27.95
CA ASP A 170 -1.68 17.08 28.60
C ASP A 170 -0.39 17.12 27.75
N GLY A 171 -0.49 17.52 26.48
CA GLY A 171 0.65 17.63 25.57
C GLY A 171 0.79 19.00 24.94
N ALA A 172 1.99 19.32 24.45
CA ALA A 172 2.22 20.55 23.71
C ALA A 172 1.36 20.58 22.42
N MET A 173 0.53 21.61 22.28
CA MET A 173 -0.34 21.77 21.13
C MET A 173 -0.51 23.24 20.76
N ARG A 174 -0.66 23.53 19.47
CA ARG A 174 -1.06 24.84 18.98
C ARG A 174 -2.45 24.72 18.40
N VAL A 175 -3.39 25.53 18.87
CA VAL A 175 -4.77 25.49 18.41
C VAL A 175 -5.32 26.89 18.23
N PRO A 176 -5.96 27.21 17.09
CA PRO A 176 -6.67 28.46 16.95
C PRO A 176 -8.03 28.40 17.67
N VAL A 177 -8.52 29.55 18.13
CA VAL A 177 -9.89 29.74 18.61
C VAL A 177 -10.59 30.64 17.62
N LEU A 178 -11.62 30.13 16.96
CA LEU A 178 -12.33 30.82 15.88
C LEU A 178 -13.74 31.18 16.33
N LEU A 179 -14.17 32.41 16.08
CA LEU A 179 -15.57 32.82 16.18
C LEU A 179 -16.18 32.87 14.78
N ARG A 180 -17.23 32.11 14.54
CA ARG A 180 -17.92 32.02 13.25
C ARG A 180 -19.39 32.38 13.39
N ALA A 181 -19.95 33.04 12.39
CA ALA A 181 -21.40 33.18 12.29
C ALA A 181 -22.06 31.81 12.06
N GLU A 182 -23.32 31.64 12.47
CA GLU A 182 -24.05 30.37 12.33
C GLU A 182 -24.01 29.83 10.89
N LYS A 183 -24.27 30.69 9.89
CA LYS A 183 -24.27 30.29 8.48
C LYS A 183 -22.92 29.70 8.05
N ASP A 184 -21.82 30.40 8.35
CA ASP A 184 -20.47 29.99 7.96
C ASP A 184 -20.02 28.73 8.72
N TYR A 185 -20.40 28.60 9.99
CA TYR A 185 -20.17 27.39 10.77
C TYR A 185 -20.88 26.17 10.17
N GLN A 186 -22.17 26.29 9.83
CA GLN A 186 -22.93 25.19 9.22
C GLN A 186 -22.39 24.81 7.84
N GLU A 187 -22.04 25.80 7.02
CA GLU A 187 -21.44 25.57 5.71
C GLU A 187 -20.07 24.88 5.82
N GLY A 188 -19.20 25.35 6.71
CA GLY A 188 -17.90 24.73 6.99
C GLY A 188 -18.06 23.28 7.48
N ARG A 189 -19.00 23.04 8.40
CA ARG A 189 -19.32 21.70 8.91
C ARG A 189 -19.82 20.77 7.81
N LEU A 190 -20.70 21.24 6.93
CA LEU A 190 -21.21 20.44 5.80
C LEU A 190 -20.08 20.08 4.82
N ARG A 191 -19.25 21.05 4.45
CA ARG A 191 -18.09 20.84 3.56
C ARG A 191 -17.11 19.83 4.16
N GLN A 192 -16.79 19.97 5.45
CA GLN A 192 -15.90 19.05 6.17
C GLN A 192 -16.49 17.64 6.31
N SER A 193 -17.80 17.53 6.56
CA SER A 193 -18.50 16.25 6.59
C SER A 193 -18.46 15.55 5.22
N ASN A 194 -18.67 16.29 4.13
CA ASN A 194 -18.57 15.77 2.77
C ASN A 194 -17.14 15.31 2.43
N LEU A 195 -16.12 16.10 2.79
CA LEU A 195 -14.72 15.74 2.59
C LEU A 195 -14.34 14.47 3.37
N THR A 196 -14.71 14.40 4.64
CA THR A 196 -14.43 13.21 5.47
C THR A 196 -15.20 11.99 4.97
N GLY A 197 -16.46 12.15 4.59
CA GLY A 197 -17.25 11.08 3.98
C GLY A 197 -16.63 10.55 2.68
N PHE A 198 -16.14 11.44 1.82
CA PHE A 198 -15.39 11.07 0.61
C PHE A 198 -14.11 10.29 0.94
N VAL A 199 -13.30 10.79 1.86
CA VAL A 199 -12.03 10.17 2.28
C VAL A 199 -12.25 8.79 2.90
N LEU A 200 -13.19 8.67 3.84
CA LEU A 200 -13.53 7.38 4.46
C LEU A 200 -14.19 6.43 3.49
N GLY A 201 -15.00 6.92 2.54
CA GLY A 201 -15.55 6.14 1.44
C GLY A 201 -14.46 5.51 0.56
N MET A 202 -13.41 6.27 0.23
CA MET A 202 -12.22 5.72 -0.46
C MET A 202 -11.48 4.69 0.39
N GLY A 203 -11.38 4.91 1.71
CA GLY A 203 -10.82 3.93 2.64
C GLY A 203 -11.60 2.62 2.65
N LEU A 204 -12.94 2.69 2.72
CA LEU A 204 -13.81 1.53 2.66
C LEU A 204 -13.70 0.80 1.32
N MET A 205 -13.65 1.53 0.20
CA MET A 205 -13.41 0.93 -1.12
C MET A 205 -12.06 0.23 -1.19
N THR A 206 -11.01 0.84 -0.63
CA THR A 206 -9.67 0.24 -0.55
C THR A 206 -9.68 -1.05 0.28
N PHE A 207 -10.42 -1.06 1.39
CA PHE A 207 -10.65 -2.27 2.20
C PHE A 207 -11.38 -3.36 1.41
N VAL A 208 -12.46 -3.05 0.70
CA VAL A 208 -13.20 -4.00 -0.14
C VAL A 208 -12.32 -4.57 -1.25
N VAL A 209 -11.51 -3.74 -1.91
CA VAL A 209 -10.54 -4.20 -2.93
C VAL A 209 -9.52 -5.16 -2.32
N CYS A 210 -9.03 -4.88 -1.11
CA CYS A 210 -8.12 -5.78 -0.40
C CYS A 210 -8.80 -7.09 -0.01
N LEU A 211 -10.09 -7.05 0.38
CA LEU A 211 -10.87 -8.24 0.72
C LEU A 211 -11.06 -9.14 -0.51
N MET A 212 -11.47 -8.56 -1.64
CA MET A 212 -11.59 -9.29 -2.90
C MET A 212 -10.24 -9.89 -3.33
N SER A 213 -9.15 -9.14 -3.16
CA SER A 213 -7.79 -9.61 -3.45
C SER A 213 -7.39 -10.78 -2.54
N ALA A 214 -7.64 -10.69 -1.24
CA ALA A 214 -7.36 -11.75 -0.27
C ALA A 214 -8.19 -13.02 -0.56
N ALA A 215 -9.48 -12.85 -0.87
CA ALA A 215 -10.37 -13.95 -1.20
C ALA A 215 -10.01 -14.64 -2.54
N SER A 216 -9.54 -13.87 -3.53
CA SER A 216 -9.15 -14.38 -4.86
C SER A 216 -7.79 -15.07 -4.84
N LEU A 217 -6.77 -14.44 -4.25
CA LEU A 217 -5.40 -14.98 -4.23
C LEU A 217 -5.20 -16.03 -3.13
N ARG A 218 -5.97 -15.97 -2.03
CA ARG A 218 -5.88 -16.86 -0.86
C ARG A 218 -4.46 -17.02 -0.30
N THR A 219 -3.62 -15.99 -0.46
CA THR A 219 -2.25 -15.97 0.06
C THR A 219 -2.20 -15.29 1.43
N ARG A 220 -1.21 -15.68 2.24
CA ARG A 220 -0.95 -15.04 3.55
C ARG A 220 -0.74 -13.53 3.44
N ALA A 221 0.01 -13.09 2.43
CA ALA A 221 0.21 -11.67 2.15
C ALA A 221 -1.11 -10.94 1.83
N GLY A 222 -2.05 -11.58 1.13
CA GLY A 222 -3.36 -11.00 0.84
C GLY A 222 -4.18 -10.77 2.11
N TRP A 223 -4.24 -11.76 3.00
CA TRP A 223 -4.91 -11.63 4.31
C TRP A 223 -4.25 -10.58 5.21
N LEU A 224 -2.91 -10.52 5.22
CA LEU A 224 -2.18 -9.50 5.97
C LEU A 224 -2.48 -8.09 5.46
N LEU A 225 -2.53 -7.89 4.13
CA LEU A 225 -2.86 -6.60 3.54
C LEU A 225 -4.32 -6.18 3.84
N LEU A 226 -5.25 -7.14 3.91
CA LEU A 226 -6.61 -6.89 4.36
C LEU A 226 -6.64 -6.39 5.82
N VAL A 227 -5.94 -7.08 6.73
CA VAL A 227 -5.83 -6.66 8.14
C VAL A 227 -5.19 -5.27 8.25
N PHE A 228 -4.12 -5.02 7.50
CA PHE A 228 -3.48 -3.71 7.43
C PHE A 228 -4.45 -2.61 6.97
N SER A 229 -5.19 -2.85 5.89
CA SER A 229 -6.18 -1.90 5.34
C SER A 229 -7.32 -1.61 6.34
N ALA A 230 -7.85 -2.64 7.00
CA ALA A 230 -8.87 -2.48 8.04
C ALA A 230 -8.35 -1.64 9.22
N TRP A 231 -7.14 -1.95 9.68
CA TRP A 231 -6.51 -1.24 10.79
C TRP A 231 -6.18 0.22 10.43
N LEU A 232 -5.82 0.48 9.18
CA LEU A 232 -5.57 1.82 8.68
C LEU A 232 -6.85 2.66 8.67
N VAL A 233 -7.98 2.12 8.20
CA VAL A 233 -9.29 2.80 8.30
C VAL A 233 -9.64 3.11 9.75
N LEU A 234 -9.47 2.15 10.65
CA LEU A 234 -9.70 2.35 12.08
C LEU A 234 -8.80 3.45 12.66
N THR A 235 -7.52 3.48 12.28
CA THR A 235 -6.56 4.51 12.69
C THR A 235 -7.00 5.88 12.20
N MET A 236 -7.50 6.00 10.96
CA MET A 236 -8.02 7.27 10.44
C MET A 236 -9.26 7.73 11.21
N ILE A 237 -10.20 6.84 11.54
CA ILE A 237 -11.39 7.17 12.36
C ILE A 237 -10.96 7.70 13.74
N CYS A 238 -9.95 7.08 14.36
CA CYS A 238 -9.43 7.53 15.66
C CYS A 238 -8.71 8.88 15.58
N LEU A 239 -7.82 9.07 14.59
CA LEU A 239 -7.01 10.28 14.47
C LEU A 239 -7.78 11.51 14.00
N THR A 240 -8.86 11.32 13.24
CA THR A 240 -9.68 12.43 12.71
C THR A 240 -10.74 12.93 13.69
N GLY A 241 -10.98 12.23 14.80
CA GLY A 241 -11.99 12.62 15.80
C GLY A 241 -13.38 12.03 15.58
N TYR A 242 -13.53 11.08 14.65
CA TYR A 242 -14.80 10.40 14.41
C TYR A 242 -15.02 9.17 15.31
N ALA A 243 -13.97 8.65 15.96
CA ALA A 243 -14.09 7.58 16.94
C ALA A 243 -15.10 7.85 18.07
N PRO A 244 -15.10 9.00 18.77
CA PRO A 244 -16.12 9.27 19.78
C PRO A 244 -17.53 9.38 19.18
N ILE A 245 -17.68 9.85 17.94
CA ILE A 245 -19.01 10.01 17.33
C ILE A 245 -19.63 8.64 16.97
N TRP A 246 -18.84 7.68 16.50
CA TRP A 246 -19.36 6.42 15.94
C TRP A 246 -19.10 5.17 16.79
N LEU A 247 -17.99 5.14 17.52
CA LEU A 247 -17.51 3.93 18.18
C LEU A 247 -17.53 4.07 19.71
N LEU A 248 -17.18 5.24 20.23
CA LEU A 248 -16.82 5.45 21.65
C LEU A 248 -17.45 6.73 22.26
N PRO A 249 -18.77 6.97 22.14
CA PRO A 249 -19.38 8.24 22.54
C PRO A 249 -19.23 8.57 24.03
N ASP A 250 -19.43 7.60 24.91
CA ASP A 250 -19.41 7.83 26.35
C ASP A 250 -18.12 7.35 27.02
N TRP A 251 -17.11 6.94 26.24
CA TRP A 251 -15.88 6.32 26.74
C TRP A 251 -14.64 7.18 26.42
N PRO A 252 -14.54 8.39 27.00
CA PRO A 252 -13.49 9.36 26.65
C PRO A 252 -12.08 8.81 26.88
N ALA A 253 -11.87 8.07 27.97
CA ALA A 253 -10.57 7.47 28.26
C ALA A 253 -10.11 6.49 27.17
N LEU A 254 -11.04 5.76 26.53
CA LEU A 254 -10.69 4.87 25.42
C LEU A 254 -10.49 5.66 24.13
N THR A 255 -11.27 6.71 23.90
CA THR A 255 -11.13 7.61 22.75
C THR A 255 -9.74 8.26 22.72
N ASP A 256 -9.29 8.84 23.82
CA ASP A 256 -7.94 9.41 23.96
C ASP A 256 -6.86 8.35 23.68
N ARG A 257 -6.90 7.21 24.38
CA ARG A 257 -5.91 6.12 24.23
C ARG A 257 -5.88 5.50 22.83
N SER A 258 -7.02 5.44 22.15
CA SER A 258 -7.17 4.78 20.84
C SER A 258 -6.28 5.42 19.76
N LYS A 259 -6.03 6.74 19.83
CA LYS A 259 -5.26 7.50 18.84
C LYS A 259 -3.81 7.01 18.77
N SER A 260 -3.15 6.95 19.93
CA SER A 260 -1.78 6.43 20.00
C SER A 260 -1.71 4.94 19.78
N PHE A 261 -2.67 4.20 20.34
CA PHE A 261 -2.71 2.75 20.24
C PHE A 261 -2.79 2.28 18.78
N THR A 262 -3.75 2.80 18.03
CA THR A 262 -3.96 2.41 16.63
C THR A 262 -2.77 2.79 15.75
N ALA A 263 -2.21 4.00 15.92
CA ALA A 263 -1.05 4.46 15.17
C ALA A 263 0.21 3.61 15.40
N VAL A 264 0.50 3.21 16.64
CA VAL A 264 1.66 2.36 16.96
C VAL A 264 1.50 0.95 16.40
N VAL A 265 0.31 0.35 16.53
CA VAL A 265 0.03 -0.96 15.93
C VAL A 265 0.12 -0.89 14.40
N LEU A 266 -0.37 0.20 13.80
CA LEU A 266 -0.29 0.41 12.35
C LEU A 266 1.17 0.40 11.88
N ALA A 267 2.09 1.08 12.60
CA ALA A 267 3.51 1.09 12.28
C ALA A 267 4.13 -0.32 12.30
N GLY A 268 3.78 -1.15 13.30
CA GLY A 268 4.21 -2.55 13.35
C GLY A 268 3.66 -3.40 12.21
N LEU A 269 2.37 -3.21 11.88
CA LEU A 269 1.74 -3.86 10.73
C LEU A 269 2.36 -3.42 9.40
N THR A 270 2.80 -2.16 9.28
CA THR A 270 3.53 -1.69 8.08
C THR A 270 4.83 -2.48 7.90
N VAL A 271 5.63 -2.65 8.95
CA VAL A 271 6.88 -3.43 8.90
C VAL A 271 6.59 -4.87 8.47
N TRP A 272 5.59 -5.51 9.07
CA TRP A 272 5.21 -6.87 8.72
C TRP A 272 4.73 -6.98 7.27
N THR A 273 3.83 -6.08 6.86
CA THR A 273 3.25 -6.09 5.50
C THR A 273 4.33 -5.87 4.45
N VAL A 274 5.23 -4.90 4.64
CA VAL A 274 6.37 -4.66 3.74
C VAL A 274 7.29 -5.89 3.70
N GLY A 275 7.57 -6.52 4.84
CA GLY A 275 8.40 -7.72 4.89
C GLY A 275 7.85 -8.90 4.10
N GLU A 276 6.54 -9.14 4.17
CA GLU A 276 5.87 -10.22 3.42
C GLU A 276 5.72 -9.90 1.92
N LEU A 277 5.76 -8.62 1.54
CA LEU A 277 5.63 -8.17 0.15
C LEU A 277 6.94 -8.20 -0.66
N LEU A 278 8.08 -8.40 -0.01
CA LEU A 278 9.39 -8.32 -0.65
C LEU A 278 9.92 -9.72 -1.02
N ASP A 279 9.87 -10.03 -2.32
CA ASP A 279 10.20 -11.33 -2.97
C ASP A 279 11.52 -12.01 -2.54
N ARG A 280 12.53 -11.26 -2.08
CA ARG A 280 13.90 -11.78 -1.84
C ARG A 280 14.40 -11.66 -0.41
N LEU A 281 13.52 -11.26 0.52
CA LEU A 281 13.84 -11.27 1.95
C LEU A 281 13.53 -12.62 2.61
N GLU A 282 12.85 -13.53 1.90
CA GLU A 282 12.42 -14.84 2.43
C GLU A 282 13.56 -15.86 2.66
N SER A 283 14.80 -15.54 2.28
CA SER A 283 15.90 -16.50 2.32
C SER A 283 16.29 -16.95 3.75
N THR A 284 16.02 -16.15 4.79
CA THR A 284 16.38 -16.52 6.17
C THR A 284 15.16 -16.64 7.10
N ARG A 285 15.11 -17.72 7.89
CA ARG A 285 14.05 -17.97 8.88
C ARG A 285 13.87 -16.82 9.87
N MET A 286 14.95 -16.09 10.18
CA MET A 286 14.91 -14.92 11.07
C MET A 286 14.10 -13.78 10.47
N LEU A 287 14.31 -13.46 9.18
CA LEU A 287 13.63 -12.34 8.53
C LEU A 287 12.13 -12.60 8.37
N ARG A 288 11.74 -13.86 8.12
CA ARG A 288 10.33 -14.29 8.12
C ARG A 288 9.65 -14.15 9.49
N ARG A 289 10.40 -14.27 10.59
CA ARG A 289 9.88 -14.06 11.96
C ARG A 289 9.93 -12.59 12.39
N ALA A 290 10.81 -11.78 11.79
CA ALA A 290 10.98 -10.38 12.16
C ALA A 290 9.71 -9.54 11.95
N GLY A 291 8.98 -9.76 10.85
CA GLY A 291 7.70 -9.08 10.58
C GLY A 291 6.64 -9.28 11.68
N PRO A 292 6.17 -10.52 11.93
CA PRO A 292 5.19 -10.76 12.99
C PRO A 292 5.72 -10.42 14.38
N ALA A 293 7.03 -10.60 14.64
CA ALA A 293 7.64 -10.15 15.89
C ALA A 293 7.56 -8.63 16.05
N ALA A 294 7.83 -7.85 15.01
CA ALA A 294 7.70 -6.39 15.03
C ALA A 294 6.24 -5.96 15.28
N ALA A 295 5.27 -6.62 14.64
CA ALA A 295 3.85 -6.33 14.88
C ALA A 295 3.42 -6.70 16.30
N ALA A 296 3.88 -7.85 16.83
CA ALA A 296 3.62 -8.26 18.20
C ALA A 296 4.27 -7.32 19.22
N ILE A 297 5.52 -6.91 19.01
CA ILE A 297 6.21 -5.93 19.84
C ILE A 297 5.47 -4.59 19.81
N ALA A 298 5.05 -4.12 18.63
CA ALA A 298 4.26 -2.90 18.49
C ALA A 298 2.91 -3.00 19.21
N LEU A 299 2.24 -4.15 19.15
CA LEU A 299 0.99 -4.40 19.88
C LEU A 299 1.21 -4.38 21.40
N VAL A 300 2.21 -5.11 21.90
CA VAL A 300 2.56 -5.11 23.33
C VAL A 300 2.92 -3.69 23.78
N TYR A 301 3.77 -3.00 23.02
CA TYR A 301 4.15 -1.62 23.32
C TYR A 301 2.94 -0.68 23.30
N ALA A 302 2.04 -0.79 22.33
CA ALA A 302 0.81 -0.01 22.28
C ALA A 302 -0.10 -0.27 23.49
N THR A 303 -0.22 -1.53 23.94
CA THR A 303 -0.99 -1.87 25.16
C THR A 303 -0.37 -1.28 26.42
N VAL A 304 0.96 -1.39 26.58
CA VAL A 304 1.71 -0.79 27.69
C VAL A 304 1.57 0.73 27.65
N GLN A 305 1.64 1.33 26.46
CA GLN A 305 1.46 2.76 26.27
C GLN A 305 0.06 3.25 26.64
N ALA A 306 -0.98 2.50 26.26
CA ALA A 306 -2.35 2.87 26.56
C ALA A 306 -2.71 2.73 28.05
N THR A 307 -2.03 1.83 28.78
CA THR A 307 -2.42 1.45 30.16
C THR A 307 -1.47 1.96 31.24
N LEU A 308 -0.17 1.96 30.99
CA LEU A 308 0.87 2.20 32.02
C LEU A 308 1.64 3.50 31.83
N LEU A 309 1.78 4.01 30.59
CA LEU A 309 2.61 5.18 30.31
C LEU A 309 1.86 6.52 30.51
N PRO A 310 2.54 7.58 31.00
CA PRO A 310 1.99 8.93 31.06
C PRO A 310 1.54 9.46 29.70
N THR A 311 0.52 10.32 29.68
CA THR A 311 -0.06 10.97 28.48
C THR A 311 0.98 11.77 27.69
N THR A 312 1.88 12.48 28.39
CA THR A 312 2.99 13.27 27.80
C THR A 312 3.92 12.45 26.91
N TRP A 313 4.12 11.16 27.21
CA TRP A 313 5.01 10.29 26.42
C TRP A 313 4.36 9.78 25.14
N ARG A 314 3.02 9.85 25.03
CA ARG A 314 2.29 9.19 23.94
C ARG A 314 2.51 9.84 22.58
N GLY A 315 2.67 11.16 22.53
CA GLY A 315 2.98 11.86 21.28
C GLY A 315 4.37 11.47 20.76
N ASN A 316 5.38 11.60 21.64
CA ASN A 316 6.78 11.31 21.32
C ASN A 316 7.00 9.83 20.96
N SER A 317 6.28 8.92 21.60
CA SER A 317 6.41 7.49 21.28
C SER A 317 5.86 7.13 19.90
N ILE A 318 4.73 7.71 19.46
CA ILE A 318 4.21 7.50 18.10
C ILE A 318 5.27 7.90 17.07
N ILE A 319 5.91 9.05 17.30
CA ILE A 319 6.96 9.61 16.46
C ILE A 319 8.16 8.66 16.38
N VAL A 320 8.67 8.24 17.54
CA VAL A 320 9.84 7.37 17.62
C VAL A 320 9.55 6.02 16.97
N VAL A 321 8.39 5.40 17.27
CA VAL A 321 8.01 4.11 16.69
C VAL A 321 7.78 4.22 15.18
N ALA A 322 7.08 5.25 14.71
CA ALA A 322 6.88 5.48 13.29
C ALA A 322 8.21 5.73 12.56
N GLY A 323 9.14 6.48 13.17
CA GLY A 323 10.49 6.70 12.64
C GLY A 323 11.31 5.41 12.55
N ILE A 324 11.26 4.57 13.58
CA ILE A 324 11.92 3.25 13.58
C ILE A 324 11.29 2.35 12.51
N ALA A 325 9.96 2.26 12.44
CA ALA A 325 9.25 1.47 11.44
C ALA A 325 9.57 1.94 10.02
N PHE A 326 9.64 3.25 9.79
CA PHE A 326 10.08 3.84 8.52
C PHE A 326 11.51 3.46 8.18
N ALA A 327 12.46 3.63 9.11
CA ALA A 327 13.85 3.25 8.89
C ALA A 327 14.01 1.75 8.58
N LEU A 328 13.27 0.88 9.28
CA LEU A 328 13.26 -0.56 9.04
C LEU A 328 12.70 -0.89 7.65
N THR A 329 11.55 -0.33 7.28
CA THR A 329 10.92 -0.60 5.97
C THR A 329 11.75 -0.07 4.80
N VAL A 330 12.37 1.11 4.94
CA VAL A 330 13.33 1.63 3.96
C VAL A 330 14.56 0.71 3.88
N GLY A 331 15.11 0.29 5.02
CA GLY A 331 16.22 -0.67 5.06
C GLY A 331 15.89 -1.99 4.35
N MET A 332 14.69 -2.53 4.58
CA MET A 332 14.18 -3.73 3.89
C MET A 332 14.07 -3.51 2.38
N CYS A 333 13.54 -2.36 1.94
CA CYS A 333 13.49 -2.00 0.52
C CYS A 333 14.88 -1.88 -0.10
N VAL A 334 15.85 -1.23 0.57
CA VAL A 334 17.23 -1.08 0.08
C VAL A 334 17.93 -2.44 -0.03
N VAL A 335 17.80 -3.30 0.98
CA VAL A 335 18.37 -4.66 0.95
C VAL A 335 17.72 -5.48 -0.17
N SER A 336 16.40 -5.42 -0.31
CA SER A 336 15.67 -6.12 -1.38
C SER A 336 16.09 -5.64 -2.77
N GLN A 337 16.28 -4.33 -2.95
CA GLN A 337 16.78 -3.74 -4.19
C GLN A 337 18.20 -4.22 -4.51
N ARG A 338 19.11 -4.25 -3.52
CA ARG A 338 20.47 -4.77 -3.69
C ARG A 338 20.48 -6.26 -4.05
N ASN A 339 19.52 -7.01 -3.54
CA ASN A 339 19.32 -8.42 -3.89
C ASN A 339 18.65 -8.61 -5.26
N GLY A 340 18.38 -7.54 -6.03
CA GLY A 340 17.83 -7.60 -7.38
C GLY A 340 16.34 -7.93 -7.44
N ALA A 341 15.56 -7.61 -6.40
CA ALA A 341 14.12 -7.77 -6.42
C ALA A 341 13.48 -6.75 -7.38
N ARG A 342 12.59 -7.23 -8.26
CA ARG A 342 12.07 -6.45 -9.39
C ARG A 342 10.88 -5.55 -9.02
N HIS A 343 10.07 -5.95 -8.05
CA HIS A 343 8.83 -5.27 -7.67
C HIS A 343 9.00 -4.27 -6.52
N VAL A 344 10.23 -4.04 -6.05
CA VAL A 344 10.54 -3.17 -4.90
C VAL A 344 10.08 -1.73 -5.12
N GLY A 345 10.07 -1.23 -6.35
CA GLY A 345 9.65 0.13 -6.67
C GLY A 345 8.24 0.47 -6.17
N TRP A 346 7.28 -0.45 -6.32
CA TRP A 346 5.91 -0.24 -5.86
C TRP A 346 5.80 -0.24 -4.32
N VAL A 347 6.53 -1.14 -3.67
CA VAL A 347 6.57 -1.22 -2.20
C VAL A 347 7.28 0.01 -1.62
N ALA A 348 8.39 0.44 -2.23
CA ALA A 348 9.09 1.66 -1.84
C ALA A 348 8.22 2.91 -2.04
N GLY A 349 7.47 3.00 -3.14
CA GLY A 349 6.49 4.06 -3.37
C GLY A 349 5.41 4.10 -2.28
N ALA A 350 4.95 2.93 -1.82
CA ALA A 350 4.01 2.85 -0.70
C ALA A 350 4.62 3.34 0.63
N VAL A 351 5.86 2.94 0.93
CA VAL A 351 6.58 3.39 2.14
C VAL A 351 6.80 4.91 2.12
N ILE A 352 7.15 5.48 0.95
CA ILE A 352 7.28 6.93 0.78
C ILE A 352 5.94 7.62 1.02
N ALA A 353 4.84 7.10 0.46
CA ALA A 353 3.52 7.67 0.68
C ALA A 353 3.11 7.65 2.17
N ILE A 354 3.40 6.57 2.90
CA ILE A 354 3.18 6.49 4.36
C ILE A 354 4.01 7.54 5.10
N ALA A 355 5.28 7.73 4.72
CA ALA A 355 6.15 8.73 5.33
C ALA A 355 5.68 10.16 5.07
N CYS A 356 5.25 10.46 3.83
CA CYS A 356 4.65 11.73 3.48
C CYS A 356 3.36 11.99 4.29
N ALA A 357 2.51 10.97 4.46
CA ALA A 357 1.31 11.09 5.28
C ALA A 357 1.65 11.41 6.75
N ALA A 358 2.64 10.72 7.32
CA ALA A 358 3.11 10.99 8.68
C ALA A 358 3.71 12.40 8.82
N MET A 359 4.48 12.84 7.83
CA MET A 359 5.07 14.19 7.81
C MET A 359 4.00 15.28 7.71
N ILE A 360 2.99 15.11 6.87
CA ILE A 360 1.85 16.04 6.76
C ILE A 360 1.09 16.09 8.10
N GLY A 361 0.82 14.93 8.70
CA GLY A 361 0.17 14.84 10.01
C GLY A 361 0.98 15.48 11.14
N TRP A 362 2.31 15.56 11.00
CA TRP A 362 3.19 16.28 11.92
C TRP A 362 3.12 17.79 11.72
N LEU A 363 3.14 18.25 10.48
CA LEU A 363 3.21 19.68 10.14
C LEU A 363 1.99 20.48 10.63
N ARG A 364 0.89 19.80 10.99
CA ARG A 364 -0.32 20.39 11.62
C ARG A 364 -0.77 21.66 10.88
N LEU A 365 -1.02 21.52 9.58
CA LEU A 365 -1.48 22.65 8.77
C LEU A 365 -2.83 23.17 9.31
N PRO A 366 -3.04 24.50 9.34
CA PRO A 366 -4.29 25.08 9.82
C PRO A 366 -5.48 24.70 8.93
N LEU A 367 -6.70 24.79 9.49
CA LEU A 367 -7.91 24.68 8.67
C LEU A 367 -7.92 25.80 7.64
N GLN A 368 -8.12 25.44 6.37
CA GLN A 368 -8.29 26.40 5.29
C GLN A 368 -9.71 26.30 4.76
N SER A 369 -10.45 27.41 4.79
CA SER A 369 -11.87 27.45 4.36
C SER A 369 -12.77 26.45 5.09
N GLY A 370 -12.48 26.18 6.36
CA GLY A 370 -13.22 25.22 7.19
C GLY A 370 -12.89 23.74 6.91
N LEU A 371 -11.93 23.44 6.04
CA LEU A 371 -11.54 22.09 5.64
C LEU A 371 -10.20 21.67 6.25
N ASP A 372 -10.13 20.44 6.75
CA ASP A 372 -8.89 19.81 7.21
C ASP A 372 -8.19 19.07 6.06
N TRP A 373 -7.52 19.84 5.20
CA TRP A 373 -6.80 19.30 4.05
C TRP A 373 -5.62 18.41 4.47
N ALA A 374 -4.97 18.67 5.60
CA ALA A 374 -3.86 17.85 6.08
C ALA A 374 -4.34 16.43 6.41
N ALA A 375 -5.45 16.29 7.14
CA ALA A 375 -6.04 14.99 7.42
C ALA A 375 -6.52 14.29 6.15
N ALA A 376 -7.16 15.02 5.22
CA ALA A 376 -7.63 14.44 3.97
C ALA A 376 -6.50 13.94 3.08
N VAL A 377 -5.45 14.74 2.86
CA VAL A 377 -4.30 14.40 2.03
C VAL A 377 -3.47 13.28 2.67
N SER A 378 -3.26 13.31 3.98
CA SER A 378 -2.55 12.23 4.67
C SER A 378 -3.29 10.90 4.56
N SER A 379 -4.63 10.90 4.71
CA SER A 379 -5.47 9.72 4.52
C SER A 379 -5.40 9.19 3.09
N LEU A 380 -5.48 10.09 2.09
CA LEU A 380 -5.32 9.74 0.67
C LEU A 380 -3.97 9.08 0.36
N MET A 381 -2.88 9.62 0.92
CA MET A 381 -1.54 9.03 0.77
C MET A 381 -1.46 7.63 1.39
N LEU A 382 -2.10 7.43 2.55
CA LEU A 382 -2.18 6.13 3.21
C LEU A 382 -2.99 5.11 2.39
N PHE A 383 -4.12 5.49 1.81
CA PHE A 383 -4.89 4.61 0.92
C PHE A 383 -4.14 4.32 -0.39
N ALA A 384 -3.45 5.31 -0.96
CA ALA A 384 -2.58 5.12 -2.12
C ALA A 384 -1.44 4.13 -1.83
N ALA A 385 -0.87 4.16 -0.62
CA ALA A 385 0.13 3.20 -0.19
C ALA A 385 -0.41 1.76 -0.20
N VAL A 386 -1.61 1.54 0.36
CA VAL A 386 -2.27 0.23 0.35
C VAL A 386 -2.51 -0.26 -1.08
N LEU A 387 -3.00 0.61 -1.97
CA LEU A 387 -3.24 0.25 -3.37
C LEU A 387 -1.94 -0.06 -4.12
N SER A 388 -0.86 0.66 -3.84
CA SER A 388 0.48 0.36 -4.39
C SER A 388 1.00 -1.00 -3.92
N MET A 389 0.85 -1.31 -2.63
CA MET A 389 1.17 -2.63 -2.07
C MET A 389 0.33 -3.74 -2.71
N ARG A 390 -0.97 -3.51 -2.91
CA ARG A 390 -1.87 -4.45 -3.61
C ARG A 390 -1.43 -4.68 -5.05
N HIS A 391 -1.01 -3.63 -5.76
CA HIS A 391 -0.49 -3.76 -7.12
C HIS A 391 0.79 -4.60 -7.15
N ALA A 392 1.70 -4.40 -6.19
CA ALA A 392 2.91 -5.21 -6.05
C ALA A 392 2.58 -6.71 -5.86
N GLN A 393 1.61 -7.05 -5.00
CA GLN A 393 1.14 -8.43 -4.82
C GLN A 393 0.63 -9.06 -6.12
N PHE A 394 -0.18 -8.30 -6.86
CA PHE A 394 -0.76 -8.78 -8.10
C PHE A 394 0.32 -9.01 -9.17
N ALA A 395 1.28 -8.08 -9.29
CA ALA A 395 2.42 -8.22 -10.19
C ALA A 395 3.26 -9.46 -9.86
N HIS A 396 3.54 -9.69 -8.58
CA HIS A 396 4.27 -10.87 -8.11
C HIS A 396 3.52 -12.18 -8.45
N ALA A 397 2.23 -12.26 -8.15
CA ALA A 397 1.41 -13.44 -8.43
C ALA A 397 1.27 -13.74 -9.93
N ARG A 398 1.28 -12.71 -10.78
CA ARG A 398 1.29 -12.87 -12.25
C ARG A 398 2.64 -13.38 -12.73
N TYR A 399 3.73 -12.80 -12.24
CA TYR A 399 5.07 -13.21 -12.62
C TYR A 399 5.35 -14.68 -12.29
N GLY A 400 4.96 -15.14 -11.10
CA GLY A 400 5.10 -16.55 -10.72
C GLY A 400 4.39 -17.50 -11.69
N ARG A 401 3.18 -17.14 -12.14
CA ARG A 401 2.43 -17.92 -13.14
C ARG A 401 3.09 -17.88 -14.51
N ASP A 402 3.55 -16.72 -14.95
CA ASP A 402 4.20 -16.57 -16.26
C ASP A 402 5.53 -17.34 -16.33
N VAL A 403 6.32 -17.33 -15.24
CA VAL A 403 7.56 -18.10 -15.15
C VAL A 403 7.29 -19.60 -15.14
N MET A 404 6.31 -20.06 -14.35
CA MET A 404 5.94 -21.49 -14.33
C MET A 404 5.34 -21.94 -15.66
N GLY A 405 4.54 -21.09 -16.31
CA GLY A 405 4.01 -21.34 -17.66
C GLY A 405 5.14 -21.48 -18.68
N ARG A 406 6.13 -20.59 -18.67
CA ARG A 406 7.31 -20.69 -19.54
C ARG A 406 8.18 -21.89 -19.21
N ALA A 407 8.37 -22.22 -17.93
CA ALA A 407 9.12 -23.39 -17.50
C ALA A 407 8.42 -24.69 -17.94
N ALA A 408 7.09 -24.76 -17.84
CA ALA A 408 6.30 -25.89 -18.31
C ALA A 408 6.38 -26.04 -19.85
N ILE A 409 6.28 -24.93 -20.60
CA ILE A 409 6.45 -24.93 -22.05
C ILE A 409 7.87 -25.38 -22.43
N ASN A 410 8.89 -24.90 -21.73
CA ASN A 410 10.28 -25.28 -21.97
C ASN A 410 10.57 -26.74 -21.56
N ALA A 411 9.94 -27.26 -20.52
CA ALA A 411 10.08 -28.67 -20.10
C ALA A 411 9.49 -29.64 -21.15
N ASN A 412 8.45 -29.20 -21.87
CA ASN A 412 7.82 -29.97 -22.94
C ASN A 412 8.52 -29.83 -24.31
N ARG A 413 9.66 -29.13 -24.40
CA ARG A 413 10.42 -28.97 -25.64
C ARG A 413 11.86 -29.43 -25.48
N ASP A 414 12.38 -30.05 -26.54
CA ASP A 414 13.79 -30.41 -26.64
C ASP A 414 14.64 -29.14 -26.83
N PRO A 415 15.65 -28.89 -25.99
CA PRO A 415 16.44 -27.65 -26.06
C PRO A 415 17.28 -27.52 -27.32
N LEU A 416 17.62 -28.64 -27.98
CA LEU A 416 18.42 -28.63 -29.21
C LEU A 416 17.56 -28.32 -30.44
N THR A 417 16.41 -28.98 -30.57
CA THR A 417 15.60 -28.96 -31.79
C THR A 417 14.34 -28.10 -31.70
N ALA A 418 14.00 -27.58 -30.51
CA ALA A 418 12.76 -26.87 -30.21
C ALA A 418 11.45 -27.63 -30.53
N MET A 419 11.55 -28.91 -30.89
CA MET A 419 10.42 -29.84 -31.06
C MET A 419 9.93 -30.32 -29.70
N LEU A 420 8.82 -31.06 -29.66
CA LEU A 420 8.32 -31.63 -28.40
C LEU A 420 9.37 -32.56 -27.78
N SER A 421 9.52 -32.49 -26.46
CA SER A 421 10.27 -33.48 -25.70
C SER A 421 9.48 -34.79 -25.61
N TYR A 422 10.06 -35.84 -25.01
CA TYR A 422 9.36 -37.10 -24.77
C TYR A 422 8.03 -36.90 -24.04
N SER A 423 8.00 -36.07 -22.98
CA SER A 423 6.79 -35.75 -22.22
C SER A 423 5.78 -34.93 -23.04
N GLY A 424 6.26 -34.01 -23.88
CA GLY A 424 5.40 -33.24 -24.78
C GLY A 424 4.73 -34.13 -25.83
N LEU A 425 5.45 -35.12 -26.37
CA LEU A 425 4.91 -36.07 -27.33
C LEU A 425 3.96 -37.10 -26.69
N GLU A 426 4.21 -37.47 -25.43
CA GLU A 426 3.29 -38.30 -24.63
C GLU A 426 1.94 -37.60 -24.42
N GLN A 427 1.95 -36.29 -24.13
CA GLN A 427 0.73 -35.48 -24.06
C GLN A 427 -0.01 -35.45 -25.40
N ALA A 428 0.71 -35.24 -26.51
CA ALA A 428 0.13 -35.29 -27.85
C ALA A 428 -0.48 -36.66 -28.20
N HIS A 429 0.13 -37.75 -27.72
CA HIS A 429 -0.44 -39.10 -27.85
C HIS A 429 -1.73 -39.27 -27.06
N ALA A 430 -1.79 -38.77 -25.83
CA ALA A 430 -3.00 -38.78 -25.01
C ALA A 430 -4.13 -37.95 -25.67
N GLU A 431 -3.81 -36.80 -26.25
CA GLU A 431 -4.77 -35.99 -27.02
C GLU A 431 -5.26 -36.74 -28.27
N ALA A 432 -4.37 -37.41 -28.99
CA ALA A 432 -4.74 -38.23 -30.15
C ALA A 432 -5.65 -39.41 -29.77
N LEU A 433 -5.40 -40.07 -28.65
CA LEU A 433 -6.26 -41.12 -28.09
C LEU A 433 -7.66 -40.60 -27.76
N LEU A 434 -7.75 -39.43 -27.12
CA LEU A 434 -9.03 -38.80 -26.81
C LEU A 434 -9.79 -38.39 -28.07
N SER A 435 -9.10 -37.87 -29.08
CA SER A 435 -9.66 -37.52 -30.38
C SER A 435 -10.21 -38.74 -31.12
N GLU A 436 -9.47 -39.86 -31.11
CA GLU A 436 -9.89 -41.14 -31.70
C GLU A 436 -11.12 -41.71 -30.95
N ALA A 437 -11.12 -41.66 -29.61
CA ALA A 437 -12.27 -42.06 -28.79
C ALA A 437 -13.52 -41.18 -29.02
N ALA A 438 -13.33 -39.90 -29.35
CA ALA A 438 -14.39 -38.97 -29.71
C ALA A 438 -14.89 -39.14 -31.16
N GLY A 439 -14.35 -40.10 -31.93
CA GLY A 439 -14.77 -40.39 -33.30
C GLY A 439 -14.29 -39.38 -34.35
N GLN A 440 -13.29 -38.56 -34.04
CA GLN A 440 -12.77 -37.52 -34.94
C GLN A 440 -11.77 -38.02 -35.99
N GLY A 441 -11.61 -39.34 -36.12
CA GLY A 441 -10.76 -39.99 -37.12
C GLY A 441 -9.66 -40.88 -36.52
N ASN A 442 -9.02 -41.66 -37.37
CA ASN A 442 -7.91 -42.54 -36.98
C ASN A 442 -6.60 -41.73 -36.87
N ALA A 443 -5.98 -41.73 -35.68
CA ALA A 443 -4.69 -41.10 -35.51
C ALA A 443 -3.59 -41.81 -36.32
N ALA A 444 -2.67 -41.03 -36.87
CA ALA A 444 -1.55 -41.53 -37.65
C ALA A 444 -0.22 -41.24 -36.95
N VAL A 445 0.71 -42.20 -36.98
CA VAL A 445 1.99 -42.10 -36.28
C VAL A 445 3.13 -42.39 -37.24
N MET A 446 4.20 -41.61 -37.13
CA MET A 446 5.47 -41.85 -37.82
C MET A 446 6.62 -41.88 -36.82
N LEU A 447 7.48 -42.90 -36.93
CA LEU A 447 8.78 -42.97 -36.27
C LEU A 447 9.88 -42.75 -37.31
N PHE A 448 10.80 -41.85 -37.01
CA PHE A 448 12.02 -41.59 -37.77
C PHE A 448 13.21 -42.06 -36.94
N LEU A 449 13.91 -43.09 -37.43
CA LEU A 449 15.11 -43.65 -36.80
C LEU A 449 16.34 -43.27 -37.64
N LEU A 450 17.37 -42.72 -36.97
CA LEU A 450 18.63 -42.29 -37.56
C LEU A 450 19.79 -43.13 -37.00
N PRO A 451 19.96 -44.39 -37.43
CA PRO A 451 21.00 -45.28 -36.92
C PRO A 451 22.41 -44.82 -37.33
N GLY A 452 22.56 -44.17 -38.49
CA GLY A 452 23.85 -43.66 -38.96
C GLY A 452 24.38 -42.45 -38.17
N LEU A 453 23.54 -41.83 -37.33
CA LEU A 453 23.88 -40.61 -36.60
C LEU A 453 25.08 -40.79 -35.64
N GLU A 454 25.19 -41.95 -34.98
CA GLU A 454 26.29 -42.24 -34.06
C GLU A 454 27.62 -42.34 -34.81
N ARG A 455 27.60 -42.97 -35.99
CA ARG A 455 28.75 -43.04 -36.89
C ARG A 455 29.15 -41.66 -37.39
N THR A 456 28.19 -40.84 -37.82
CA THR A 456 28.45 -39.46 -38.24
C THR A 456 29.07 -38.63 -37.11
N GLY A 457 28.63 -38.84 -35.86
CA GLY A 457 29.21 -38.19 -34.68
C GLY A 457 30.65 -38.58 -34.39
N ALA A 458 30.99 -39.87 -34.57
CA ALA A 458 32.36 -40.35 -34.41
C ALA A 458 33.30 -39.82 -35.50
N GLU A 459 32.82 -39.72 -36.74
CA GLU A 459 33.64 -39.35 -37.91
C GLU A 459 33.78 -37.83 -38.08
N HIS A 460 32.75 -37.03 -37.79
CA HIS A 460 32.69 -35.60 -38.12
C HIS A 460 32.59 -34.68 -36.90
N GLY A 461 32.50 -35.25 -35.70
CA GLY A 461 32.48 -34.51 -34.45
C GLY A 461 31.10 -33.95 -34.06
N PHE A 462 30.96 -33.67 -32.77
CA PHE A 462 29.69 -33.36 -32.10
C PHE A 462 28.93 -32.16 -32.72
N VAL A 463 29.64 -31.06 -33.02
CA VAL A 463 29.02 -29.81 -33.48
C VAL A 463 28.35 -29.97 -34.84
N LEU A 464 28.95 -30.74 -35.76
CA LEU A 464 28.38 -30.97 -37.09
C LEU A 464 27.16 -31.89 -37.00
N THR A 465 27.20 -32.91 -36.13
CA THR A 465 26.06 -33.79 -35.86
C THR A 465 24.87 -33.05 -35.26
N GLU A 466 25.09 -32.12 -34.33
CA GLU A 466 24.03 -31.29 -33.78
C GLU A 466 23.39 -30.38 -34.83
N ARG A 467 24.20 -29.73 -35.68
CA ARG A 467 23.68 -28.90 -36.79
C ARG A 467 22.86 -29.74 -37.78
N ALA A 468 23.32 -30.94 -38.09
CA ALA A 468 22.61 -31.92 -38.90
C ALA A 468 21.24 -32.27 -38.29
N LEU A 469 21.19 -32.54 -36.98
CA LEU A 469 19.95 -32.83 -36.25
C LEU A 469 18.97 -31.66 -36.25
N VAL A 470 19.45 -30.43 -36.03
CA VAL A 470 18.60 -29.22 -36.06
C VAL A 470 18.00 -29.01 -37.45
N ARG A 471 18.77 -29.25 -38.52
CA ARG A 471 18.25 -29.17 -39.89
C ARG A 471 17.27 -30.29 -40.22
N PHE A 472 17.52 -31.50 -39.74
CA PHE A 472 16.56 -32.59 -39.86
C PHE A 472 15.25 -32.27 -39.16
N ALA A 473 15.31 -31.71 -37.94
CA ALA A 473 14.15 -31.23 -37.21
C ALA A 473 13.38 -30.13 -37.98
N ALA A 474 14.09 -29.14 -38.54
CA ALA A 474 13.48 -28.10 -39.36
C ALA A 474 12.80 -28.67 -40.62
N LEU A 475 13.42 -29.66 -41.26
CA LEU A 475 12.85 -30.37 -42.40
C LEU A 475 11.56 -31.12 -42.02
N LEU A 476 11.53 -31.78 -40.86
CA LEU A 476 10.32 -32.44 -40.36
C LEU A 476 9.20 -31.41 -40.14
N GLN A 477 9.51 -30.29 -39.48
CA GLN A 477 8.54 -29.21 -39.24
C GLN A 477 8.01 -28.59 -40.54
N GLU A 478 8.88 -28.35 -41.52
CA GLU A 478 8.51 -27.78 -42.82
C GLU A 478 7.57 -28.71 -43.61
N ARG A 479 7.80 -30.03 -43.55
CA ARG A 479 7.10 -31.00 -44.41
C ARG A 479 5.87 -31.62 -43.80
N LEU A 480 5.90 -31.91 -42.50
CA LEU A 480 4.72 -32.42 -41.81
C LEU A 480 3.77 -31.27 -41.45
N GLY A 481 4.28 -30.05 -41.27
CA GLY A 481 3.48 -28.86 -41.00
C GLY A 481 2.82 -28.89 -39.62
N GLN A 482 1.84 -28.00 -39.40
CA GLN A 482 1.21 -27.82 -38.08
C GLN A 482 0.18 -28.90 -37.71
N GLU A 483 -0.18 -29.78 -38.65
CA GLU A 483 -1.13 -30.87 -38.38
C GLU A 483 -0.49 -32.05 -37.65
N TRP A 484 0.82 -32.04 -37.47
CA TRP A 484 1.59 -33.08 -36.80
C TRP A 484 2.25 -32.54 -35.53
N SER A 485 2.05 -33.26 -34.44
CA SER A 485 2.82 -33.08 -33.22
C SER A 485 4.14 -33.84 -33.36
N ILE A 486 5.23 -33.11 -33.59
CA ILE A 486 6.56 -33.67 -33.84
C ILE A 486 7.42 -33.50 -32.59
N GLY A 487 8.07 -34.59 -32.17
CA GLY A 487 8.90 -34.62 -30.98
C GLY A 487 10.17 -35.45 -31.15
N ARG A 488 11.16 -35.14 -30.31
CA ARG A 488 12.39 -35.91 -30.19
C ARG A 488 12.25 -36.92 -29.05
N LEU A 489 12.24 -38.20 -29.41
CA LEU A 489 12.10 -39.31 -28.47
C LEU A 489 13.43 -39.67 -27.79
N SER A 490 14.53 -39.60 -28.55
CA SER A 490 15.89 -39.85 -28.03
C SER A 490 16.94 -39.23 -28.95
N LYS A 491 18.22 -39.52 -28.74
CA LYS A 491 19.31 -38.97 -29.58
C LYS A 491 19.14 -39.28 -31.07
N THR A 492 18.67 -40.48 -31.40
CA THR A 492 18.56 -41.02 -32.77
C THR A 492 17.12 -41.22 -33.24
N ARG A 493 16.12 -40.79 -32.45
CA ARG A 493 14.70 -41.07 -32.71
C ARG A 493 13.85 -39.81 -32.66
N PHE A 494 13.04 -39.64 -33.70
CA PHE A 494 11.99 -38.63 -33.74
C PHE A 494 10.64 -39.29 -33.97
N GLY A 495 9.61 -38.78 -33.31
CA GLY A 495 8.24 -39.25 -33.46
C GLY A 495 7.36 -38.12 -33.98
N ALA A 496 6.38 -38.45 -34.80
CA ALA A 496 5.33 -37.53 -35.20
C ALA A 496 3.96 -38.20 -35.05
N ILE A 497 3.00 -37.48 -34.49
CA ILE A 497 1.62 -37.93 -34.28
C ILE A 497 0.67 -36.94 -34.95
N CYS A 498 -0.24 -37.45 -35.78
CA CYS A 498 -1.32 -36.67 -36.39
C CYS A 498 -2.66 -37.09 -35.76
N THR A 499 -3.44 -36.11 -35.32
CA THR A 499 -4.77 -36.33 -34.73
C THR A 499 -5.88 -36.47 -35.78
N ARG A 500 -5.60 -36.10 -37.03
CA ARG A 500 -6.56 -36.17 -38.15
C ARG A 500 -6.43 -37.49 -38.90
N GLU A 501 -7.56 -37.94 -39.43
CA GLU A 501 -7.59 -39.12 -40.29
C GLU A 501 -6.72 -38.93 -41.53
N ARG A 502 -5.88 -39.94 -41.79
CA ARG A 502 -5.01 -39.99 -42.97
C ARG A 502 -5.12 -41.35 -43.62
N THR A 503 -5.09 -41.36 -44.95
CA THR A 503 -5.00 -42.61 -45.71
C THR A 503 -3.57 -43.15 -45.71
N PRO A 504 -3.36 -44.48 -45.72
CA PRO A 504 -2.04 -45.08 -45.72
C PRO A 504 -1.18 -44.64 -46.91
N GLU A 505 -1.78 -44.46 -48.08
CA GLU A 505 -1.10 -43.96 -49.29
C GLU A 505 -0.47 -42.58 -49.08
N LYS A 506 -1.20 -41.65 -48.43
CA LYS A 506 -0.71 -40.31 -48.13
C LYS A 506 0.42 -40.31 -47.09
N LEU A 507 0.44 -41.27 -46.16
CA LEU A 507 1.57 -41.41 -45.23
C LEU A 507 2.83 -41.88 -45.93
N VAL A 508 2.71 -42.87 -46.82
CA VAL A 508 3.86 -43.38 -47.60
C VAL A 508 4.40 -42.27 -48.50
N GLU A 509 3.53 -41.47 -49.12
CA GLU A 509 3.93 -40.30 -49.91
C GLU A 509 4.71 -39.28 -49.07
N LEU A 510 4.19 -38.90 -47.91
CA LEU A 510 4.87 -37.99 -46.97
C LEU A 510 6.21 -38.55 -46.47
N ALA A 511 6.26 -39.84 -46.11
CA ALA A 511 7.49 -40.50 -45.68
C ALA A 511 8.54 -40.52 -46.80
N THR A 512 8.13 -40.81 -48.04
CA THR A 512 9.00 -40.79 -49.21
C THR A 512 9.52 -39.39 -49.49
N LEU A 513 8.68 -38.37 -49.30
CA LEU A 513 9.05 -36.97 -49.46
C LEU A 513 10.08 -36.53 -48.40
N VAL A 514 9.88 -36.90 -47.14
CA VAL A 514 10.86 -36.66 -46.05
C VAL A 514 12.19 -37.38 -46.34
N LEU A 515 12.14 -38.65 -46.77
CA LEU A 515 13.33 -39.44 -47.10
C LEU A 515 14.12 -38.83 -48.27
N SER A 516 13.45 -38.47 -49.37
CA SER A 516 14.09 -37.86 -50.54
C SER A 516 14.69 -36.49 -50.26
N ARG A 517 14.10 -35.70 -49.35
CA ARG A 517 14.64 -34.39 -48.97
C ARG A 517 15.78 -34.49 -47.97
N SER A 518 15.74 -35.46 -47.05
CA SER A 518 16.83 -35.67 -46.09
C SER A 518 18.16 -36.00 -46.78
N SER A 519 18.12 -36.73 -47.89
CA SER A 519 19.30 -37.10 -48.70
C SER A 519 19.83 -35.97 -49.60
N ARG A 520 19.11 -34.85 -49.75
CA ARG A 520 19.45 -33.73 -50.64
C ARG A 520 19.79 -32.44 -49.90
N GLN A 521 20.22 -32.50 -48.64
CA GLN A 521 20.59 -31.29 -47.89
C GLN A 521 21.90 -30.69 -48.47
N SER A 522 21.77 -29.62 -49.24
CA SER A 522 22.84 -29.05 -50.09
C SER A 522 23.95 -28.29 -49.35
N GLU A 523 23.76 -27.98 -48.07
CA GLU A 523 24.69 -27.13 -47.29
C GLU A 523 25.57 -27.91 -46.31
N LEU A 524 25.41 -29.23 -46.24
CA LEU A 524 26.29 -30.14 -45.51
C LEU A 524 26.96 -31.08 -46.52
N PRO A 525 28.22 -31.48 -46.32
CA PRO A 525 28.86 -32.52 -47.13
C PRO A 525 27.94 -33.75 -47.22
N GLY A 526 27.74 -34.32 -48.42
CA GLY A 526 26.79 -35.41 -48.64
C GLY A 526 27.01 -36.64 -47.73
N ALA A 527 28.25 -36.87 -47.28
CA ALA A 527 28.60 -37.90 -46.31
C ALA A 527 28.00 -37.68 -44.90
N ILE A 528 27.65 -36.45 -44.54
CA ILE A 528 27.06 -36.07 -43.24
C ILE A 528 25.53 -36.21 -43.28
N THR A 529 24.91 -36.27 -44.46
CA THR A 529 23.44 -36.25 -44.63
C THR A 529 22.79 -37.62 -44.78
N ASP A 530 23.57 -38.68 -45.04
CA ASP A 530 23.05 -40.05 -45.12
C ASP A 530 23.04 -40.71 -43.73
N PHE A 531 22.08 -40.31 -42.89
CA PHE A 531 21.90 -40.87 -41.54
C PHE A 531 21.36 -42.31 -41.53
N ASP A 532 21.30 -42.98 -42.68
CA ASP A 532 20.54 -44.22 -42.92
C ASP A 532 19.10 -44.10 -42.38
N LEU A 533 18.41 -43.00 -42.73
CA LEU A 533 17.07 -42.70 -42.21
C LEU A 533 16.09 -43.83 -42.51
N ARG A 534 15.47 -44.37 -41.46
CA ARG A 534 14.40 -45.37 -41.54
C ARG A 534 13.11 -44.80 -41.00
N ILE A 535 12.03 -44.99 -41.74
CA ILE A 535 10.72 -44.42 -41.41
C ILE A 535 9.72 -45.55 -41.23
N VAL A 536 9.04 -45.55 -40.09
CA VAL A 536 7.94 -46.48 -39.81
C VAL A 536 6.67 -45.69 -39.67
N CYS A 537 5.66 -46.03 -40.44
CA CYS A 537 4.37 -45.36 -40.48
C CYS A 537 3.28 -46.33 -40.00
N ARG A 538 2.30 -45.80 -39.26
CA ARG A 538 1.15 -46.57 -38.79
C ARG A 538 -0.13 -45.75 -38.91
N VAL A 539 -1.18 -46.40 -39.39
CA VAL A 539 -2.50 -45.81 -39.64
C VAL A 539 -3.57 -46.78 -39.12
N ARG A 540 -3.76 -46.82 -37.79
CA ARG A 540 -4.92 -47.38 -37.06
C ARG A 540 -4.57 -47.76 -35.62
N GLY A 541 -5.54 -47.53 -34.72
CA GLY A 541 -5.67 -48.15 -33.41
C GLY A 541 -4.59 -47.76 -32.42
N LEU A 542 -4.65 -46.52 -31.91
CA LEU A 542 -3.95 -46.20 -30.66
C LEU A 542 -4.68 -46.82 -29.46
N GLN A 543 -5.97 -47.14 -29.59
CA GLN A 543 -6.78 -47.74 -28.53
C GLN A 543 -6.15 -49.04 -27.99
N GLY A 544 -5.89 -49.05 -26.67
CA GLY A 544 -5.33 -50.19 -25.96
C GLY A 544 -3.80 -50.29 -25.98
N MET A 545 -3.09 -49.38 -26.64
CA MET A 545 -1.63 -49.37 -26.68
C MET A 545 -1.06 -48.23 -25.83
N SER A 546 -0.15 -48.55 -24.90
CA SER A 546 0.56 -47.52 -24.15
C SER A 546 1.54 -46.77 -25.06
N PHE A 547 1.85 -45.51 -24.72
CA PHE A 547 2.83 -44.70 -25.44
C PHE A 547 4.18 -45.44 -25.60
N ALA A 548 4.64 -46.10 -24.55
CA ALA A 548 5.90 -46.87 -24.58
C ALA A 548 5.83 -48.09 -25.50
N GLU A 549 4.71 -48.79 -25.55
CA GLU A 549 4.52 -49.96 -26.43
C GLU A 549 4.46 -49.55 -27.90
N LEU A 550 3.77 -48.47 -28.22
CA LEU A 550 3.68 -47.91 -29.57
C LEU A 550 5.07 -47.67 -30.17
N TRP A 551 5.91 -46.92 -29.45
CA TRP A 551 7.25 -46.61 -29.93
C TRP A 551 8.18 -47.81 -29.89
N ARG A 552 8.02 -48.74 -28.95
CA ARG A 552 8.80 -49.99 -28.89
C ARG A 552 8.50 -50.88 -30.09
N GLN A 553 7.24 -51.03 -30.47
CA GLN A 553 6.84 -51.80 -31.66
C GLN A 553 7.37 -51.14 -32.93
N ALA A 554 7.20 -49.83 -33.07
CA ALA A 554 7.72 -49.09 -34.22
C ALA A 554 9.25 -49.17 -34.33
N ASP A 555 9.98 -49.10 -33.21
CA ASP A 555 11.45 -49.22 -33.17
C ASP A 555 11.91 -50.63 -33.55
N GLY A 556 11.19 -51.67 -33.10
CA GLY A 556 11.45 -53.06 -33.49
C GLY A 556 11.37 -53.27 -35.00
N VAL A 557 10.31 -52.75 -35.63
CA VAL A 557 10.14 -52.81 -37.09
C VAL A 557 11.20 -51.98 -37.80
N ALA A 558 11.49 -50.76 -37.33
CA ALA A 558 12.52 -49.89 -37.92
C ALA A 558 13.90 -50.57 -37.94
N ARG A 559 14.24 -51.32 -36.89
CA ARG A 559 15.51 -52.06 -36.78
C ARG A 559 15.55 -53.28 -37.71
N SER A 560 14.43 -53.96 -37.89
CA SER A 560 14.33 -55.13 -38.79
C SER A 560 14.38 -54.81 -40.28
N LEU A 561 14.36 -53.53 -40.66
CA LEU A 561 14.52 -53.10 -42.04
C LEU A 561 15.96 -53.32 -42.51
N GLU A 562 16.15 -54.37 -43.31
CA GLU A 562 17.40 -54.73 -43.99
C GLU A 562 17.22 -54.71 -45.52
N GLY A 563 18.33 -54.67 -46.27
CA GLY A 563 18.31 -54.84 -47.74
C GLY A 563 17.80 -53.65 -48.56
N GLY A 564 18.10 -52.41 -48.15
CA GLY A 564 17.77 -51.19 -48.91
C GLY A 564 16.33 -50.69 -48.74
N LYS A 565 15.49 -51.40 -47.99
CA LYS A 565 14.15 -50.92 -47.59
C LYS A 565 14.29 -49.89 -46.47
N ARG A 566 13.87 -48.64 -46.72
CA ARG A 566 13.95 -47.53 -45.75
C ARG A 566 12.58 -47.08 -45.18
N ILE A 567 11.47 -47.63 -45.68
CA ILE A 567 10.11 -47.29 -45.22
C ILE A 567 9.33 -48.58 -44.92
N ALA A 568 8.66 -48.62 -43.77
CA ALA A 568 7.71 -49.68 -43.40
C ALA A 568 6.34 -49.10 -43.01
N MET A 569 5.28 -49.81 -43.39
CA MET A 569 3.92 -49.59 -42.90
C MET A 569 3.55 -50.71 -41.93
N ILE A 570 2.97 -50.38 -40.78
CA ILE A 570 2.43 -51.31 -39.78
C ILE A 570 0.91 -51.16 -39.69
#